data_AF-A0A538CWE7-F1
#
_entry.id   AF-A0A538CWE7-F1
#
_cell.length_a   1.000
_cell.length_b   1.000
_cell.length_c   1.000
_cell.angle_alpha   90.00
_cell.angle_beta   90.00
_cell.angle_gamma   90.00
#
_symmetry.space_group_name_H-M   'P 1'
#
loop_
_entity.id
_entity.type
_entity.pdbx_description
1 polymer ?
#
loop_
_entity_poly.entity_id
_entity_poly.type
_entity_poly.pdbx_seq_one_letter_code
_entity_poly.pdbx_strand_id
1 'polypeptide(L)'
;AFFGAFGWSVLSAGELEADDLLGSLAQAEVVAGGSALLFTGDRDMFQCVGDDVAVLFPKSGSKDGPELVDVGGVRERYGIEPEQVPDFIALRGDPSDGIPGAKGIGEKTARDLLREYGTLDATIANALRQTPRVRAALHEQADELRDFRHMATLQQVPVGRPADRPTDFAAAADAAEGLGMRRLAERLRGLAGA
;
A
#
# COMPACT_ATOMS: atom_id res chain seq x y z
N ALA A 1 -18.30 8.83 12.42
CA ALA A 1 -19.13 8.59 13.63
C ALA A 1 -18.82 7.23 14.26
N PHE A 2 -18.97 6.12 13.54
CA PHE A 2 -18.78 4.77 14.11
C PHE A 2 -17.33 4.47 14.56
N PHE A 3 -16.33 4.64 13.70
CA PHE A 3 -14.93 4.35 14.06
C PHE A 3 -14.39 5.21 15.21
N GLY A 4 -14.83 6.46 15.31
CA GLY A 4 -14.47 7.33 16.45
C GLY A 4 -15.02 6.82 17.80
N ALA A 5 -16.08 6.02 17.80
CA ALA A 5 -16.61 5.41 19.02
C ALA A 5 -15.67 4.34 19.61
N PHE A 6 -14.73 3.82 18.83
CA PHE A 6 -13.65 2.97 19.33
C PHE A 6 -12.54 3.77 20.03
N GLY A 7 -12.65 5.10 20.11
CA GLY A 7 -11.57 5.97 20.57
C GLY A 7 -10.45 6.15 19.54
N TRP A 8 -10.61 5.60 18.33
CA TRP A 8 -9.63 5.69 17.25
C TRP A 8 -9.57 7.10 16.66
N SER A 9 -8.36 7.50 16.25
CA SER A 9 -8.17 8.73 15.49
C SER A 9 -8.69 8.53 14.07
N VAL A 10 -9.64 9.36 13.67
CA VAL A 10 -10.15 9.42 12.30
C VAL A 10 -9.64 10.70 11.68
N LEU A 11 -8.81 10.57 10.67
CA LEU A 11 -8.13 11.67 10.01
C LEU A 11 -8.68 11.82 8.59
N SER A 12 -8.69 13.06 8.10
CA SER A 12 -9.01 13.41 6.72
C SER A 12 -8.09 14.54 6.30
N ALA A 13 -7.50 14.45 5.11
CA ALA A 13 -6.46 15.37 4.69
C ALA A 13 -6.82 16.10 3.38
N GLY A 14 -7.97 16.78 3.36
CA GLY A 14 -8.38 17.65 2.25
C GLY A 14 -8.32 16.93 0.90
N GLU A 15 -7.41 17.40 0.04
CA GLU A 15 -7.18 16.90 -1.33
C GLU A 15 -6.23 15.70 -1.42
N LEU A 16 -5.67 15.23 -0.31
CA LEU A 16 -4.78 14.06 -0.30
C LEU A 16 -5.58 12.77 -0.24
N GLU A 17 -5.04 11.73 -0.87
CA GLU A 17 -5.60 10.39 -0.82
C GLU A 17 -5.39 9.77 0.58
N ALA A 18 -6.22 8.80 0.94
CA ALA A 18 -6.14 8.17 2.26
C ALA A 18 -4.82 7.39 2.44
N ASP A 19 -4.26 6.99 1.33
CA ASP A 19 -3.12 6.13 1.10
C ASP A 19 -1.81 6.90 1.27
N ASP A 20 -1.76 8.14 0.78
CA ASP A 20 -0.72 9.11 1.11
C ASP A 20 -0.64 9.36 2.61
N LEU A 21 -1.81 9.55 3.24
CA LEU A 21 -1.91 9.76 4.68
C LEU A 21 -1.47 8.53 5.46
N LEU A 22 -1.87 7.33 5.01
CA LEU A 22 -1.52 6.06 5.64
C LEU A 22 -0.01 5.79 5.57
N GLY A 23 0.60 5.97 4.39
CA GLY A 23 2.04 5.84 4.20
C GLY A 23 2.83 6.87 5.02
N SER A 24 2.36 8.11 5.07
CA SER A 24 2.98 9.18 5.87
C SER A 24 2.92 8.89 7.38
N LEU A 25 1.80 8.34 7.87
CA LEU A 25 1.66 7.95 9.28
C LEU A 25 2.58 6.78 9.65
N ALA A 26 2.70 5.77 8.78
CA ALA A 26 3.66 4.68 8.99
C ALA A 26 5.09 5.21 9.07
N GLN A 27 5.47 6.08 8.13
CA GLN A 27 6.81 6.68 8.14
C GLN A 27 7.07 7.51 9.39
N ALA A 28 6.08 8.28 9.86
CA ALA A 28 6.18 9.08 11.07
C ALA A 28 6.36 8.21 12.34
N GLU A 29 5.70 7.05 12.40
CA GLU A 29 5.84 6.09 13.49
C GLU A 29 7.25 5.48 13.53
N VAL A 30 7.76 5.05 12.37
CA VAL A 30 9.12 4.50 12.22
C VAL A 30 10.18 5.53 12.61
N VAL A 31 10.05 6.78 12.18
CA VAL A 31 10.97 7.87 12.56
C VAL A 31 10.99 8.08 14.07
N ALA A 32 9.90 7.79 14.77
CA ALA A 32 9.83 7.87 16.22
C ALA A 32 10.31 6.60 16.95
N GLY A 33 10.82 5.61 16.21
CA GLY A 33 11.35 4.35 16.74
C GLY A 33 10.29 3.27 16.98
N GLY A 34 9.09 3.44 16.42
CA GLY A 34 8.01 2.45 16.47
C GLY A 34 7.96 1.56 15.21
N SER A 35 6.92 0.74 15.14
CA SER A 35 6.59 -0.08 13.96
C SER A 35 5.13 0.13 13.56
N ALA A 36 4.81 -0.10 12.29
CA ALA A 36 3.49 0.12 11.73
C ALA A 36 2.94 -1.14 11.04
N LEU A 37 1.65 -1.40 11.26
CA LEU A 37 0.91 -2.43 10.54
C LEU A 37 -0.25 -1.79 9.76
N LEU A 38 -0.14 -1.80 8.44
CA LEU A 38 -1.10 -1.15 7.55
C LEU A 38 -2.20 -2.13 7.14
N PHE A 39 -3.43 -1.92 7.60
CA PHE A 39 -4.56 -2.76 7.18
C PHE A 39 -5.28 -2.16 5.96
N THR A 40 -5.00 -2.72 4.78
CA THR A 40 -5.53 -2.20 3.51
C THR A 40 -5.58 -3.28 2.43
N GLY A 41 -6.59 -3.21 1.56
CA GLY A 41 -6.71 -4.02 0.34
C GLY A 41 -5.96 -3.44 -0.85
N ASP A 42 -5.36 -2.27 -0.69
CA ASP A 42 -4.57 -1.61 -1.70
C ASP A 42 -3.17 -2.23 -1.81
N ARG A 43 -2.75 -2.50 -3.04
CA ARG A 43 -1.45 -3.11 -3.32
C ARG A 43 -0.35 -2.08 -3.43
N ASP A 44 -0.69 -0.81 -3.64
CA ASP A 44 0.28 0.27 -3.70
C ASP A 44 0.97 0.45 -2.35
N MET A 45 0.28 0.12 -1.25
CA MET A 45 0.83 0.12 0.10
C MET A 45 1.98 -0.87 0.30
N PHE A 46 2.19 -1.82 -0.62
CA PHE A 46 3.38 -2.67 -0.57
C PHE A 46 4.67 -1.88 -0.75
N GLN A 47 4.63 -0.67 -1.33
CA GLN A 47 5.79 0.22 -1.39
C GLN A 47 6.23 0.77 -0.02
N CYS A 48 5.33 0.74 0.98
CA CYS A 48 5.64 1.17 2.35
C CYS A 48 6.31 0.07 3.19
N VAL A 49 6.35 -1.17 2.70
CA VAL A 49 6.85 -2.33 3.46
C VAL A 49 8.37 -2.21 3.67
N GLY A 50 8.82 -2.52 4.88
CA GLY A 50 10.23 -2.48 5.26
C GLY A 50 10.46 -3.29 6.54
N ASP A 51 11.57 -3.03 7.24
CA ASP A 51 11.90 -3.77 8.47
C ASP A 51 10.88 -3.52 9.60
N ASP A 52 10.37 -2.28 9.71
CA ASP A 52 9.44 -1.84 10.76
C ASP A 52 8.00 -1.63 10.25
N VAL A 53 7.72 -1.90 8.97
CA VAL A 53 6.40 -1.70 8.36
C VAL A 53 5.96 -2.94 7.60
N ALA A 54 4.76 -3.44 7.91
CA ALA A 54 4.13 -4.53 7.18
C ALA A 54 2.70 -4.16 6.77
N VAL A 55 2.18 -4.85 5.75
CA VAL A 55 0.79 -4.70 5.29
C VAL A 55 -0.04 -5.91 5.70
N LEU A 56 -1.15 -5.68 6.37
CA LEU A 56 -2.16 -6.70 6.66
C LEU A 56 -3.23 -6.66 5.55
N PHE A 57 -3.07 -7.51 4.54
CA PHE A 57 -3.87 -7.53 3.32
C PHE A 57 -5.16 -8.34 3.50
N PRO A 58 -6.37 -7.74 3.39
CA PRO A 58 -7.63 -8.44 3.53
C PRO A 58 -7.88 -9.35 2.31
N LYS A 59 -7.58 -10.63 2.44
CA LYS A 59 -7.99 -11.65 1.47
C LYS A 59 -9.49 -11.92 1.58
N SER A 60 -10.26 -11.45 0.59
CA SER A 60 -11.68 -11.77 0.49
C SER A 60 -11.89 -13.30 0.40
N GLY A 61 -12.78 -13.85 1.23
CA GLY A 61 -13.13 -15.27 1.24
C GLY A 61 -12.15 -16.21 1.95
N SER A 62 -11.05 -15.70 2.52
CA SER A 62 -10.13 -16.47 3.36
C SER A 62 -10.78 -16.82 4.71
N LYS A 63 -10.72 -18.10 5.11
CA LYS A 63 -11.10 -18.55 6.46
C LYS A 63 -10.03 -18.20 7.51
N ASP A 64 -8.81 -17.95 7.05
CA ASP A 64 -7.61 -17.82 7.88
C ASP A 64 -7.32 -16.36 8.27
N GLY A 65 -8.21 -15.42 7.88
CA GLY A 65 -8.07 -14.00 8.15
C GLY A 65 -7.23 -13.28 7.09
N PRO A 66 -6.82 -12.02 7.38
CA PRO A 66 -5.97 -11.24 6.49
C PRO A 66 -4.53 -11.76 6.47
N GLU A 67 -3.85 -11.56 5.35
CA GLU A 67 -2.48 -12.00 5.10
C GLU A 67 -1.49 -10.93 5.55
N LEU A 68 -0.50 -11.29 6.37
CA LEU A 68 0.62 -10.41 6.67
C LEU A 68 1.61 -10.42 5.50
N VAL A 69 1.86 -9.27 4.91
CA VAL A 69 2.81 -9.05 3.82
C VAL A 69 3.96 -8.20 4.36
N ASP A 70 5.09 -8.86 4.61
CA ASP A 70 6.39 -8.24 4.89
C ASP A 70 7.26 -8.16 3.62
N VAL A 71 8.52 -7.76 3.75
CA VAL A 71 9.47 -7.68 2.62
C VAL A 71 9.56 -9.02 1.88
N GLY A 72 9.56 -10.13 2.63
CA GLY A 72 9.55 -11.48 2.06
C GLY A 72 8.28 -11.76 1.26
N GLY A 73 7.12 -11.36 1.77
CA GLY A 73 5.84 -11.46 1.08
C GLY A 73 5.77 -10.65 -0.22
N VAL A 74 6.35 -9.44 -0.25
CA VAL A 74 6.46 -8.64 -1.49
C VAL A 74 7.35 -9.35 -2.52
N ARG A 75 8.51 -9.87 -2.08
CA ARG A 75 9.42 -10.64 -2.93
C ARG A 75 8.78 -11.93 -3.46
N GLU A 76 8.02 -12.65 -2.64
CA GLU A 76 7.31 -13.86 -3.09
C GLU A 76 6.26 -13.51 -4.16
N ARG A 77 5.51 -12.44 -3.92
CA ARG A 77 4.40 -12.01 -4.79
C ARG A 77 4.87 -11.45 -6.12
N TYR A 78 5.86 -10.57 -6.11
CA TYR A 78 6.27 -9.82 -7.30
C TYR A 78 7.70 -10.11 -7.74
N GLY A 79 8.52 -10.69 -6.89
CA GLY A 79 9.93 -10.93 -7.17
C GLY A 79 10.78 -9.67 -7.23
N ILE A 80 10.33 -8.58 -6.61
CA ILE A 80 11.02 -7.30 -6.51
C ILE A 80 11.06 -6.87 -5.03
N GLU A 81 11.85 -5.84 -4.74
CA GLU A 81 11.86 -5.17 -3.43
C GLU A 81 10.67 -4.19 -3.30
N PRO A 82 10.19 -3.91 -2.07
CA PRO A 82 9.14 -2.92 -1.81
C PRO A 82 9.36 -1.57 -2.50
N GLU A 83 10.59 -1.04 -2.47
CA GLU A 83 10.92 0.26 -3.05
C GLU A 83 10.80 0.28 -4.58
N GLN A 84 10.75 -0.91 -5.21
CA GLN A 84 10.58 -1.07 -6.66
C GLN A 84 9.10 -1.18 -7.06
N VAL A 85 8.15 -1.22 -6.12
CA VAL A 85 6.72 -1.37 -6.43
C VAL A 85 6.21 -0.28 -7.38
N PRO A 86 6.52 1.02 -7.19
CA PRO A 86 6.10 2.07 -8.13
C PRO A 86 6.72 1.91 -9.53
N ASP A 87 8.01 1.56 -9.60
CA ASP A 87 8.71 1.27 -10.86
C ASP A 87 8.06 0.07 -11.58
N PHE A 88 7.66 -0.95 -10.82
CA PHE A 88 7.02 -2.14 -11.35
C PHE A 88 5.66 -1.82 -11.92
N ILE A 89 4.83 -1.07 -11.19
CA ILE A 89 3.52 -0.55 -11.65
C ILE A 89 3.69 0.26 -12.93
N ALA A 90 4.65 1.20 -12.96
CA ALA A 90 4.92 2.02 -14.13
C ALA A 90 5.24 1.17 -15.38
N LEU A 91 5.98 0.08 -15.23
CA LEU A 91 6.33 -0.81 -16.33
C LEU A 91 5.17 -1.71 -16.76
N ARG A 92 4.47 -2.34 -15.81
CA ARG A 92 3.45 -3.37 -16.09
C ARG A 92 2.05 -2.81 -16.36
N GLY A 93 1.77 -1.60 -15.86
CA GLY A 93 0.45 -0.99 -15.78
C GLY A 93 -0.37 -1.40 -14.55
N ASP A 94 -1.19 -0.47 -14.07
CA ASP A 94 -2.27 -0.75 -13.13
C ASP A 94 -3.64 -0.27 -13.65
N PRO A 95 -4.53 -1.18 -14.07
CA PRO A 95 -5.86 -0.81 -14.53
C PRO A 95 -6.77 -0.19 -13.47
N SER A 96 -6.57 -0.44 -12.16
CA SER A 96 -7.39 0.21 -11.12
C SER A 96 -7.19 1.72 -11.13
N ASP A 97 -5.94 2.15 -11.32
CA ASP A 97 -5.51 3.54 -11.24
C ASP A 97 -5.33 4.17 -12.63
N GLY A 98 -5.79 3.46 -13.67
CA GLY A 98 -5.76 3.94 -15.04
C GLY A 98 -4.36 4.04 -15.63
N ILE A 99 -3.36 3.39 -15.03
CA ILE A 99 -1.97 3.37 -15.50
C ILE A 99 -1.84 2.26 -16.56
N PRO A 100 -1.65 2.59 -17.85
CA PRO A 100 -1.58 1.57 -18.91
C PRO A 100 -0.26 0.79 -18.91
N GLY A 101 0.82 1.39 -18.38
CA GLY A 101 2.16 0.82 -18.38
C GLY A 101 2.85 0.82 -19.75
N ALA A 102 4.05 0.23 -19.81
CA ALA A 102 4.82 0.16 -21.05
C ALA A 102 4.21 -0.84 -22.04
N LYS A 103 3.93 -0.37 -23.27
CA LYS A 103 3.34 -1.22 -24.32
C LYS A 103 4.17 -2.48 -24.56
N GLY A 104 3.58 -3.63 -24.25
CA GLY A 104 4.20 -4.93 -24.50
C GLY A 104 5.20 -5.38 -23.44
N ILE A 105 5.28 -4.68 -22.30
CA ILE A 105 5.96 -5.13 -21.09
C ILE A 105 4.87 -5.55 -20.10
N GLY A 106 4.81 -6.85 -19.80
CA GLY A 106 3.94 -7.37 -18.75
C GLY A 106 4.70 -7.63 -17.46
N GLU A 107 3.98 -8.09 -16.44
CA GLU A 107 4.49 -8.47 -15.12
C GLU A 107 5.86 -9.16 -15.11
N LYS A 108 5.99 -10.25 -15.89
CA LYS A 108 7.23 -11.02 -15.95
C LYS A 108 8.41 -10.18 -16.42
N THR A 109 8.23 -9.44 -17.52
CA THR A 109 9.29 -8.62 -18.11
C THR A 109 9.62 -7.45 -17.20
N ALA A 110 8.63 -6.79 -16.59
CA ALA A 110 8.83 -5.70 -15.65
C ALA A 110 9.69 -6.15 -14.45
N ARG A 111 9.34 -7.28 -13.82
CA ARG A 111 10.13 -7.87 -12.74
C ARG A 111 11.55 -8.20 -13.20
N ASP A 112 11.70 -8.88 -14.33
CA ASP A 112 13.01 -9.33 -14.79
C ASP A 112 13.94 -8.13 -15.09
N LEU A 113 13.40 -7.02 -15.64
CA LEU A 113 14.12 -5.77 -15.84
C LEU A 113 14.53 -5.11 -14.51
N LEU A 114 13.63 -5.04 -13.53
CA LEU A 114 13.92 -4.43 -12.23
C LEU A 114 14.88 -5.28 -11.39
N ARG A 115 14.86 -6.60 -11.54
CA ARG A 115 15.89 -7.47 -10.97
C ARG A 115 17.27 -7.22 -11.57
N GLU A 116 17.32 -6.95 -12.88
CA GLU A 116 18.59 -6.74 -13.57
C GLU A 116 19.17 -5.34 -13.32
N TYR A 117 18.32 -4.30 -13.35
CA TYR A 117 18.77 -2.91 -13.34
C TYR A 117 18.43 -2.13 -12.09
N GLY A 118 17.61 -2.68 -11.19
CA GLY A 118 17.26 -2.08 -9.90
C GLY A 118 16.20 -0.99 -9.97
N THR A 119 16.23 -0.10 -10.97
CA THR A 119 15.29 1.03 -11.07
C THR A 119 14.72 1.20 -12.47
N LEU A 120 13.60 1.92 -12.58
CA LEU A 120 13.03 2.32 -13.86
C LEU A 120 14.02 3.15 -14.69
N ASP A 121 14.71 4.13 -14.09
CA ASP A 121 15.65 4.99 -14.81
C ASP A 121 16.87 4.19 -15.33
N ALA A 122 17.39 3.26 -14.53
CA ALA A 122 18.45 2.35 -14.98
C ALA A 122 17.97 1.40 -16.08
N THR A 123 16.70 0.95 -16.00
CA THR A 123 16.06 0.13 -17.04
C THR A 123 15.96 0.89 -18.36
N ILE A 124 15.48 2.14 -18.34
CA ILE A 124 15.40 3.02 -19.51
C ILE A 124 16.79 3.27 -20.09
N ALA A 125 17.78 3.59 -19.25
CA ALA A 125 19.16 3.85 -19.69
C ALA A 125 19.81 2.63 -20.39
N ASN A 126 19.39 1.41 -20.03
CA ASN A 126 19.88 0.16 -20.61
C ASN A 126 18.97 -0.43 -21.71
N ALA A 127 17.99 0.33 -22.22
CA ALA A 127 17.04 -0.13 -23.23
C ALA A 127 17.72 -0.74 -24.48
N LEU A 128 18.90 -0.22 -24.88
CA LEU A 128 19.65 -0.73 -26.03
C LEU A 128 20.13 -2.18 -25.87
N ARG A 129 20.19 -2.71 -24.64
CA ARG A 129 20.56 -4.11 -24.36
C ARG A 129 19.38 -5.07 -24.49
N GLN A 130 18.17 -4.54 -24.62
CA GLN A 130 16.93 -5.31 -24.66
C GLN A 130 16.52 -5.67 -26.08
N THR A 131 15.58 -6.61 -26.19
CA THR A 131 14.95 -7.01 -27.46
C THR A 131 14.35 -5.80 -28.17
N PRO A 132 14.23 -5.81 -29.52
CA PRO A 132 13.72 -4.65 -30.26
C PRO A 132 12.36 -4.12 -29.74
N ARG A 133 11.44 -5.01 -29.35
CA ARG A 133 10.14 -4.65 -28.80
C ARG A 133 10.25 -3.94 -27.45
N VAL A 134 11.01 -4.51 -26.50
CA VAL A 134 11.19 -3.93 -25.16
C VAL A 134 11.96 -2.62 -25.23
N ARG A 135 13.00 -2.57 -26.07
CA ARG A 135 13.76 -1.34 -26.35
C ARG A 135 12.87 -0.22 -26.85
N ALA A 136 12.03 -0.49 -27.85
CA ALA A 136 11.10 0.50 -28.38
C ALA A 136 10.16 1.00 -27.28
N ALA A 137 9.59 0.10 -26.48
CA ALA A 137 8.74 0.48 -25.36
C ALA A 137 9.44 1.40 -24.35
N LEU A 138 10.63 1.02 -23.88
CA LEU A 138 11.39 1.79 -22.89
C LEU A 138 11.91 3.13 -23.42
N HIS A 139 12.28 3.20 -24.70
CA HIS A 139 12.84 4.42 -25.30
C HIS A 139 11.75 5.40 -25.73
N GLU A 140 10.67 4.91 -26.35
CA GLU A 140 9.60 5.76 -26.90
C GLU A 140 8.64 6.25 -25.80
N GLN A 141 8.48 5.50 -24.70
CA GLN A 141 7.60 5.86 -23.58
C GLN A 141 8.40 6.32 -22.34
N ALA A 142 9.68 6.68 -22.48
CA ALA A 142 10.56 6.96 -21.34
C ALA A 142 9.97 8.02 -20.37
N ASP A 143 9.45 9.12 -20.91
CA ASP A 143 8.87 10.20 -20.09
C ASP A 143 7.52 9.80 -19.50
N GLU A 144 6.67 9.16 -20.31
CA GLU A 144 5.37 8.61 -19.87
C GLU A 144 5.54 7.59 -18.73
N LEU A 145 6.57 6.73 -18.78
CA LEU A 145 6.86 5.79 -17.71
C LEU A 145 7.31 6.47 -16.42
N ARG A 146 8.03 7.59 -16.51
CA ARG A 146 8.39 8.39 -15.33
C ARG A 146 7.16 9.06 -14.72
N ASP A 147 6.22 9.50 -15.55
CA ASP A 147 4.95 10.04 -15.10
C ASP A 147 4.10 8.96 -14.43
N PHE A 148 4.05 7.74 -15.00
CA PHE A 148 3.37 6.61 -14.37
C PHE A 148 3.98 6.21 -13.04
N ARG A 149 5.31 6.21 -12.94
CA ARG A 149 5.99 6.00 -11.65
C ARG A 149 5.60 7.09 -10.66
N HIS A 150 5.56 8.34 -11.09
CA HIS A 150 5.18 9.45 -10.22
C HIS A 150 3.75 9.27 -9.69
N MET A 151 2.81 8.86 -10.55
CA MET A 151 1.43 8.56 -10.15
C MET A 151 1.34 7.38 -9.17
N ALA A 152 2.12 6.32 -9.38
CA ALA A 152 2.13 5.14 -8.50
C ALA A 152 2.93 5.33 -7.19
N THR A 153 3.65 6.45 -7.04
CA THR A 153 4.47 6.73 -5.86
C THR A 153 3.65 7.53 -4.86
N LEU A 154 3.51 7.01 -3.65
CA LEU A 154 2.80 7.69 -2.57
C LEU A 154 3.49 8.99 -2.18
N GLN A 155 2.68 10.01 -1.93
CA GLN A 155 3.15 11.31 -1.46
C GLN A 155 3.38 11.27 0.04
N GLN A 156 4.59 11.66 0.44
CA GLN A 156 4.93 11.84 1.85
C GLN A 156 4.56 13.24 2.29
N VAL A 157 3.65 13.34 3.25
CA VAL A 157 3.14 14.62 3.77
C VAL A 157 3.43 14.76 5.27
N PRO A 158 3.70 15.98 5.76
CA PRO A 158 3.88 16.21 7.19
C PRO A 158 2.61 15.85 7.97
N VAL A 159 2.71 14.84 8.84
CA VAL A 159 1.62 14.38 9.70
C VAL A 159 2.06 14.40 11.16
N GLY A 160 1.13 14.77 12.04
CA GLY A 160 1.30 14.56 13.47
C GLY A 160 0.90 13.13 13.84
N ARG A 161 1.76 12.43 14.58
CA ARG A 161 1.40 11.13 15.15
C ARG A 161 0.16 11.31 16.07
N PRO A 162 -0.89 10.49 15.90
CA PRO A 162 -2.00 10.51 16.83
C PRO A 162 -1.53 10.08 18.22
N ALA A 163 -2.15 10.64 19.27
CA ALA A 163 -1.85 10.23 20.63
C ALA A 163 -2.34 8.79 20.88
N ASP A 164 -1.55 8.01 21.62
CA ASP A 164 -1.92 6.67 22.04
C ASP A 164 -3.18 6.71 22.93
N ARG A 165 -4.15 5.85 22.60
CA ARG A 165 -5.40 5.70 23.34
C ARG A 165 -5.84 4.24 23.34
N PRO A 166 -6.42 3.75 24.44
CA PRO A 166 -7.03 2.42 24.46
C PRO A 166 -8.23 2.38 23.50
N THR A 167 -8.51 1.20 22.95
CA THR A 167 -9.73 0.99 22.19
C THR A 167 -10.93 0.92 23.14
N ASP A 168 -11.93 1.76 22.90
CA ASP A 168 -13.17 1.79 23.68
C ASP A 168 -14.21 0.83 23.08
N PHE A 169 -14.13 -0.43 23.49
CA PHE A 169 -15.06 -1.46 23.02
C PHE A 169 -16.50 -1.25 23.51
N ALA A 170 -16.69 -0.59 24.66
CA ALA A 170 -18.01 -0.33 25.22
C ALA A 170 -18.75 0.73 24.39
N ALA A 171 -18.12 1.89 24.16
CA ALA A 171 -18.70 2.93 23.33
C ALA A 171 -18.88 2.47 21.87
N ALA A 172 -17.95 1.67 21.33
CA ALA A 172 -18.09 1.05 20.02
C ALA A 172 -19.30 0.10 19.96
N ALA A 173 -19.58 -0.67 21.02
CA ALA A 173 -20.73 -1.56 21.08
C ALA A 173 -22.06 -0.79 21.06
N ASP A 174 -22.15 0.30 21.83
CA ASP A 174 -23.35 1.15 21.86
C ASP A 174 -23.58 1.84 20.51
N ALA A 175 -22.51 2.30 19.86
CA ALA A 175 -22.57 2.82 18.50
C ALA A 175 -23.02 1.76 17.49
N ALA A 176 -22.55 0.51 17.63
CA ALA A 176 -22.97 -0.60 16.76
C ALA A 176 -24.46 -0.93 16.95
N GLU A 177 -24.95 -0.95 18.19
CA GLU A 177 -26.35 -1.17 18.52
C GLU A 177 -27.25 -0.09 17.92
N GLY A 178 -26.86 1.19 18.05
CA GLY A 178 -27.59 2.33 17.49
C GLY A 178 -27.71 2.29 15.95
N LEU A 179 -26.77 1.62 15.28
CA LEU A 179 -26.78 1.36 13.84
C LEU A 179 -27.48 0.05 13.45
N GLY A 180 -28.05 -0.68 14.42
CA GLY A 180 -28.73 -1.96 14.21
C GLY A 180 -27.80 -3.17 14.02
N MET A 181 -26.49 -3.02 14.23
CA MET A 181 -25.48 -4.07 14.10
C MET A 181 -25.41 -4.96 15.35
N ARG A 182 -26.55 -5.54 15.75
CA ARG A 182 -26.74 -6.25 17.04
C ARG A 182 -25.69 -7.34 17.35
N ARG A 183 -25.36 -8.17 16.36
CA ARG A 183 -24.33 -9.23 16.53
C ARG A 183 -22.93 -8.65 16.76
N LEU A 184 -22.62 -7.54 16.12
CA LEU A 184 -21.33 -6.86 16.33
C LEU A 184 -21.32 -6.20 17.71
N ALA A 185 -22.40 -5.54 18.12
CA ALA A 185 -22.55 -4.94 19.45
C ALA A 185 -22.35 -5.98 20.56
N GLU A 186 -22.99 -7.15 20.46
CA GLU A 186 -22.80 -8.25 21.43
C GLU A 186 -21.33 -8.69 21.53
N ARG A 187 -20.66 -8.88 20.39
CA ARG A 187 -19.23 -9.24 20.36
C ARG A 187 -18.35 -8.17 21.00
N LEU A 188 -18.61 -6.89 20.71
CA LEU A 188 -17.86 -5.76 21.27
C LEU A 188 -18.09 -5.62 22.77
N ARG A 189 -19.31 -5.84 23.29
CA ARG A 189 -19.57 -5.88 24.74
C ARG A 189 -18.79 -7.01 25.42
N GLY A 190 -18.70 -8.17 24.78
CA GLY A 190 -17.88 -9.27 25.26
C GLY A 190 -16.40 -8.90 25.40
N LEU A 191 -15.86 -8.14 24.45
CA LEU A 191 -14.47 -7.61 24.50
C LEU A 191 -14.29 -6.51 25.55
N ALA A 192 -15.33 -5.70 25.82
CA ALA A 192 -15.26 -4.64 26.84
C ALA A 192 -15.25 -5.18 28.28
N GLY A 193 -15.81 -6.38 28.50
CA GLY A 193 -15.89 -7.03 29.81
C GLY A 193 -14.75 -8.01 30.12
N ALA A 194 -13.82 -8.22 29.17
CA ALA A 194 -12.63 -9.07 29.31
C ALA A 194 -11.42 -8.23 29.75
#